data_AF-A0A374U4R7-F1
#
_entry.id   AF-A0A374U4R7-F1
#
_cell.length_a   1.000
_cell.length_b   1.000
_cell.length_c   1.000
_cell.angle_alpha   90.00
_cell.angle_beta   90.00
_cell.angle_gamma   90.00
#
_symmetry.space_group_name_H-M   'P 1'
#
loop_
_entity.id
_entity.type
_entity.pdbx_description
1 polymer ?
#
loop_
_entity_poly.entity_id
_entity_poly.type
_entity_poly.pdbx_seq_one_letter_code
_entity_poly.pdbx_strand_id
1 'polypeptide(L)'
;MVPARKSAKCQFWSNRAIIFIGYSLNDPDIQAILMSISRCLGSNNLALLRKRFIFLTRGENATSTHSFTFPGIGEISMTEIRTNDFGAVYEAIGQSKCSFSPRIIRELRRSIYALADEGDPNDSLVVEASFSDLERLPEGQHLVLGIGVANASLGHGHMVKAELLYRDVVFDDEHVAPKLAVEEYLPSLLASNSGGLPMYKYLSAYSGEVLNPRMLKEIDEKKDLDAFLNNSLRKAKGSYHHSGIRHSVQSVIANEGFEEAFKKLVLLEEDEIDLNKLLEYLRALITDDRKIIHGNSELKRLIRMYDFLKYKKAFDISATSE
;
A
#
# COMPACT_ATOMS: atom_id res chain seq x y z
N MET A 1 -16.13 -24.18 -20.83
CA MET A 1 -16.83 -22.87 -20.71
C MET A 1 -16.09 -22.05 -19.67
N VAL A 2 -15.36 -21.03 -20.09
CA VAL A 2 -14.69 -20.08 -19.19
C VAL A 2 -15.74 -19.09 -18.69
N PRO A 3 -15.91 -18.86 -17.37
CA PRO A 3 -16.83 -17.84 -16.91
C PRO A 3 -16.29 -16.47 -17.32
N ALA A 4 -17.10 -15.71 -18.05
CA ALA A 4 -16.76 -14.37 -18.49
C ALA A 4 -16.36 -13.51 -17.28
N ARG A 5 -15.14 -12.98 -17.30
CA ARG A 5 -14.68 -11.97 -16.32
C ARG A 5 -15.68 -10.80 -16.36
N LYS A 6 -16.47 -10.63 -15.29
CA LYS A 6 -17.30 -9.42 -15.12
C LYS A 6 -16.39 -8.20 -15.12
N SER A 7 -16.76 -7.16 -15.85
CA SER A 7 -16.00 -5.91 -15.88
C SER A 7 -15.90 -5.31 -14.47
N ALA A 8 -14.78 -4.66 -14.15
CA ALA A 8 -14.57 -4.01 -12.85
C ALA A 8 -15.69 -3.01 -12.50
N LYS A 9 -16.32 -2.40 -13.51
CA LYS A 9 -17.49 -1.52 -13.35
C LYS A 9 -18.71 -2.23 -12.77
N CYS A 10 -18.96 -3.50 -13.10
CA CYS A 10 -20.09 -4.24 -12.53
C CYS A 10 -19.85 -4.68 -11.08
N GLN A 11 -18.59 -4.89 -10.67
CA GLN A 11 -18.26 -5.26 -9.28
C GLN A 11 -18.56 -4.13 -8.28
N PHE A 12 -18.50 -2.87 -8.71
CA PHE A 12 -18.83 -1.70 -7.88
C PHE A 12 -20.23 -1.82 -7.26
N TRP A 13 -21.23 -2.12 -8.09
CA TRP A 13 -22.64 -2.25 -7.69
C TRP A 13 -22.89 -3.46 -6.80
N SER A 14 -22.10 -4.53 -6.96
CA SER A 14 -22.25 -5.75 -6.16
C SER A 14 -21.72 -5.62 -4.73
N ASN A 15 -20.93 -4.58 -4.43
CA ASN A 15 -20.18 -4.47 -3.17
C ASN A 15 -20.60 -3.29 -2.30
N ARG A 16 -21.43 -2.36 -2.79
CA ARG A 16 -21.84 -1.15 -2.06
C ARG A 16 -23.36 -1.09 -1.88
N ALA A 17 -23.80 -0.39 -0.84
CA ALA A 17 -25.20 0.01 -0.69
C ALA A 17 -25.41 1.35 -1.41
N ILE A 18 -26.60 1.55 -1.98
CA ILE A 18 -26.97 2.70 -2.79
C ILE A 18 -28.32 3.18 -2.34
N ILE A 19 -28.38 4.46 -2.00
CA ILE A 19 -29.58 5.12 -1.50
C ILE A 19 -30.00 6.18 -2.52
N PHE A 20 -31.18 6.03 -3.10
CA PHE A 20 -31.79 7.03 -3.97
C PHE A 20 -32.66 7.93 -3.12
N ILE A 21 -32.33 9.23 -3.05
CA ILE A 21 -33.01 10.17 -2.17
C ILE A 21 -33.73 11.21 -3.01
N GLY A 22 -35.03 11.37 -2.78
CA GLY A 22 -35.82 12.43 -3.43
C GLY A 22 -36.19 12.15 -4.89
N TYR A 23 -35.96 10.93 -5.36
CA TYR A 23 -36.39 10.48 -6.70
C TYR A 23 -37.70 9.73 -6.63
N SER A 24 -38.36 9.59 -7.78
CA SER A 24 -39.50 8.69 -7.96
C SER A 24 -39.04 7.37 -8.56
N LEU A 25 -39.59 6.25 -8.10
CA LEU A 25 -39.38 4.94 -8.71
C LEU A 25 -39.97 4.83 -10.13
N ASN A 26 -40.91 5.71 -10.46
CA ASN A 26 -41.53 5.80 -11.79
C ASN A 26 -40.80 6.76 -12.74
N ASP A 27 -39.69 7.35 -12.29
CA ASP A 27 -38.87 8.22 -13.12
C ASP A 27 -38.18 7.41 -14.25
N PRO A 28 -38.33 7.80 -15.53
CA PRO A 28 -37.74 7.08 -16.65
C PRO A 28 -36.21 6.97 -16.58
N ASP A 29 -35.53 7.99 -16.07
CA ASP A 29 -34.07 8.00 -15.96
C ASP A 29 -33.62 7.04 -14.85
N ILE A 30 -34.35 7.00 -13.74
CA ILE A 30 -34.11 6.00 -12.68
C ILE A 30 -34.32 4.58 -13.21
N GLN A 31 -35.39 4.34 -13.97
CA GLN A 31 -35.64 3.03 -14.58
C GLN A 31 -34.55 2.65 -15.57
N ALA A 32 -34.03 3.60 -16.37
CA ALA A 32 -32.92 3.37 -17.28
C ALA A 32 -31.61 3.01 -16.53
N ILE A 33 -31.31 3.71 -15.43
CA ILE A 33 -30.18 3.41 -14.55
C ILE A 33 -30.31 1.99 -13.97
N LEU A 34 -31.47 1.66 -13.40
CA LEU A 34 -31.75 0.34 -12.82
C LEU A 34 -31.64 -0.78 -13.87
N MET A 35 -32.13 -0.56 -15.09
CA MET A 35 -32.01 -1.50 -16.20
C MET A 35 -30.55 -1.72 -16.61
N SER A 36 -29.75 -0.66 -16.66
CA SER A 36 -28.31 -0.74 -16.96
C SER A 36 -27.55 -1.55 -15.91
N ILE A 37 -27.84 -1.31 -14.62
CA ILE A 37 -27.22 -2.02 -13.50
C ILE A 37 -27.58 -3.51 -13.53
N SER A 38 -28.85 -3.85 -13.77
CA SER A 38 -29.28 -5.25 -13.81
C SER A 38 -28.71 -6.02 -15.00
N ARG A 39 -28.56 -5.39 -16.18
CA ARG A 39 -27.80 -5.96 -17.30
C ARG A 39 -26.34 -6.24 -16.93
N CYS A 40 -25.71 -5.33 -16.18
CA CYS A 40 -24.31 -5.46 -15.73
C CYS A 40 -24.12 -6.66 -14.78
N LEU A 41 -25.04 -6.86 -13.84
CA LEU A 41 -24.90 -7.87 -12.77
C LEU A 41 -25.30 -9.28 -13.21
N GLY A 42 -26.24 -9.38 -14.15
CA GLY A 42 -26.85 -10.63 -14.62
C GLY A 42 -27.87 -11.20 -13.64
N SER A 43 -28.80 -12.00 -14.15
CA SER A 43 -29.96 -12.56 -13.43
C SER A 43 -29.61 -13.23 -12.09
N ASN A 44 -28.50 -13.97 -12.04
CA ASN A 44 -28.05 -14.69 -10.84
C ASN A 44 -27.69 -13.79 -9.64
N ASN A 45 -27.49 -12.49 -9.84
CA ASN A 45 -27.05 -11.56 -8.79
C ASN A 45 -28.09 -10.48 -8.46
N LEU A 46 -29.26 -10.50 -9.11
CA LEU A 46 -30.31 -9.49 -8.87
C LEU A 46 -30.85 -9.57 -7.44
N ALA A 47 -30.87 -10.76 -6.84
CA ALA A 47 -31.27 -10.95 -5.45
C ALA A 47 -30.37 -10.18 -4.44
N LEU A 48 -29.11 -9.89 -4.80
CA LEU A 48 -28.20 -9.10 -3.95
C LEU A 48 -28.60 -7.62 -3.89
N LEU A 49 -29.29 -7.12 -4.91
CA LEU A 49 -29.73 -5.72 -4.98
C LEU A 49 -30.78 -5.39 -3.93
N ARG A 50 -31.63 -6.36 -3.55
CA ARG A 50 -32.72 -6.18 -2.57
C ARG A 50 -32.27 -5.57 -1.25
N LYS A 51 -31.13 -6.02 -0.74
CA LYS A 51 -30.58 -5.56 0.55
C LYS A 51 -29.68 -4.32 0.42
N ARG A 52 -29.35 -3.92 -0.79
CA ARG A 52 -28.34 -2.88 -1.07
C ARG A 52 -28.93 -1.61 -1.65
N PHE A 53 -30.06 -1.72 -2.35
CA PHE A 53 -30.73 -0.60 -2.99
C PHE A 53 -31.87 -0.16 -2.09
N ILE A 54 -31.76 1.09 -1.63
CA ILE A 54 -32.72 1.72 -0.75
C ILE A 54 -33.27 2.94 -1.49
N PHE A 55 -34.58 3.06 -1.55
CA PHE A 55 -35.27 4.20 -2.15
C PHE A 55 -35.94 5.00 -1.05
N LEU A 56 -35.53 6.25 -0.88
CA LEU A 56 -36.03 7.15 0.15
C LEU A 56 -36.97 8.17 -0.48
N THR A 57 -38.25 8.09 -0.13
CA THR A 57 -39.30 8.96 -0.66
C THR A 57 -40.09 9.64 0.47
N ARG A 58 -40.72 10.77 0.18
CA ARG A 58 -41.61 11.42 1.13
C ARG A 58 -42.92 10.65 1.28
N GLY A 59 -43.41 10.57 2.51
CA GLY A 59 -44.69 9.92 2.82
C GLY A 59 -44.80 9.55 4.29
N GLU A 60 -45.90 8.89 4.64
CA GLU A 60 -46.06 8.30 5.96
C GLU A 60 -44.96 7.27 6.24
N ASN A 61 -44.47 7.26 7.48
CA ASN A 61 -43.36 6.43 7.91
C ASN A 61 -43.65 4.95 7.66
N ALA A 62 -43.05 4.39 6.62
CA ALA A 62 -43.27 3.01 6.22
C ALA A 62 -42.01 2.46 5.55
N THR A 63 -41.73 1.18 5.77
CA THR A 63 -40.70 0.45 5.03
C THR A 63 -41.36 -0.67 4.25
N SER A 64 -41.16 -0.72 2.94
CA SER A 64 -41.75 -1.71 2.04
C SER A 64 -40.66 -2.33 1.16
N THR A 65 -41.00 -3.43 0.47
CA THR A 65 -40.18 -3.93 -0.63
C THR A 65 -40.88 -3.59 -1.93
N HIS A 66 -40.19 -2.90 -2.83
CA HIS A 66 -40.68 -2.60 -4.16
C HIS A 66 -39.94 -3.44 -5.21
N SER A 67 -40.65 -4.01 -6.17
CA SER A 67 -40.08 -4.85 -7.23
C SER A 67 -40.39 -4.29 -8.61
N PHE A 68 -39.39 -4.26 -9.49
CA PHE A 68 -39.55 -4.01 -10.92
C PHE A 68 -39.15 -5.24 -11.72
N THR A 69 -40.01 -5.64 -12.67
CA THR A 69 -39.67 -6.70 -13.63
C THR A 69 -39.23 -6.06 -14.94
N PHE A 70 -37.99 -6.34 -15.35
CA PHE A 70 -37.48 -5.92 -16.65
C PHE A 70 -37.54 -7.09 -17.64
N PRO A 71 -38.26 -6.96 -18.77
CA PRO A 71 -38.34 -8.01 -19.78
C PRO A 71 -36.96 -8.46 -20.25
N GLY A 72 -36.72 -9.78 -20.23
CA GLY A 72 -35.46 -10.39 -20.67
C GLY A 72 -34.27 -10.27 -19.69
N ILE A 73 -34.45 -9.65 -18.51
CA ILE A 73 -33.39 -9.51 -17.51
C ILE A 73 -33.77 -10.20 -16.19
N GLY A 74 -35.00 -9.99 -15.71
CA GLY A 74 -35.50 -10.54 -14.45
C GLY A 74 -36.11 -9.47 -13.53
N GLU A 75 -36.47 -9.91 -12.32
CA GLU A 75 -37.03 -9.04 -11.28
C GLU A 75 -35.91 -8.43 -10.42
N ILE A 76 -35.99 -7.12 -10.17
CA ILE A 76 -35.19 -6.42 -9.18
C ILE A 76 -36.12 -6.02 -8.04
N SER A 77 -35.85 -6.54 -6.85
CA SER A 77 -36.45 -6.02 -5.62
C SER A 77 -35.52 -5.01 -4.95
N MET A 78 -36.08 -4.04 -4.26
CA MET A 78 -35.37 -3.02 -3.48
C MET A 78 -36.17 -2.63 -2.24
N THR A 79 -35.50 -2.02 -1.27
CA THR A 79 -36.15 -1.52 -0.06
C THR A 79 -36.66 -0.10 -0.32
N GLU A 80 -37.94 0.16 -0.13
CA GLU A 80 -38.51 1.51 -0.16
C GLU A 80 -38.74 1.98 1.28
N ILE A 81 -38.18 3.13 1.62
CA ILE A 81 -38.39 3.82 2.89
C ILE A 81 -39.17 5.10 2.58
N ARG A 82 -40.38 5.20 3.13
CA ARG A 82 -41.18 6.41 3.12
C ARG A 82 -41.04 7.09 4.47
N THR A 83 -40.73 8.38 4.46
CA THR A 83 -40.67 9.20 5.67
C THR A 83 -40.88 10.66 5.32
N ASN A 84 -41.47 11.44 6.22
CA ASN A 84 -41.50 12.90 6.09
C ASN A 84 -40.28 13.56 6.74
N ASP A 85 -39.58 12.84 7.61
CA ASP A 85 -38.35 13.27 8.26
C ASP A 85 -37.14 12.56 7.64
N PHE A 86 -36.48 13.25 6.72
CA PHE A 86 -35.24 12.77 6.12
C PHE A 86 -34.06 12.94 7.07
N GLY A 87 -34.17 13.82 8.08
CA GLY A 87 -33.16 14.05 9.11
C GLY A 87 -32.82 12.78 9.87
N ALA A 88 -33.84 12.04 10.33
CA ALA A 88 -33.66 10.75 10.97
C ALA A 88 -32.86 9.73 10.12
N VAL A 89 -33.03 9.76 8.80
CA VAL A 89 -32.27 8.88 7.90
C VAL A 89 -30.82 9.33 7.77
N TYR A 90 -30.58 10.64 7.65
CA TYR A 90 -29.22 11.17 7.64
C TYR A 90 -28.48 10.92 8.96
N GLU A 91 -29.16 11.06 10.10
CA GLU A 91 -28.61 10.73 11.42
C GLU A 91 -28.27 9.24 11.52
N ALA A 92 -29.15 8.35 11.07
CA ALA A 92 -28.87 6.91 11.05
C ALA A 92 -27.67 6.55 10.16
N ILE A 93 -27.52 7.22 9.01
CA ILE A 93 -26.33 7.08 8.16
C ILE A 93 -25.08 7.58 8.90
N GLY A 94 -25.17 8.74 9.57
CA GLY A 94 -24.06 9.34 10.33
C GLY A 94 -23.63 8.53 11.55
N GLN A 95 -24.56 7.83 12.21
CA GLN A 95 -24.27 6.91 13.32
C GLN A 95 -23.67 5.58 12.84
N SER A 96 -23.78 5.26 11.55
CA SER A 96 -23.14 4.07 11.00
C SER A 96 -21.62 4.26 11.07
N LYS A 97 -20.95 3.41 11.87
CA LYS A 97 -19.49 3.41 11.94
C LYS A 97 -18.95 2.98 10.58
N CYS A 98 -18.58 3.96 9.75
CA CYS A 98 -17.98 3.72 8.46
C CYS A 98 -16.58 3.11 8.69
N SER A 99 -16.49 1.78 8.68
CA SER A 99 -15.22 1.09 8.64
C SER A 99 -14.75 1.05 7.19
N PHE A 100 -13.79 1.92 6.85
CA PHE A 100 -13.15 1.85 5.55
C PHE A 100 -12.41 0.51 5.44
N SER A 101 -12.64 -0.23 4.35
CA SER A 101 -11.80 -1.39 4.08
C SER A 101 -10.34 -0.91 3.97
N PRO A 102 -9.35 -1.69 4.45
CA PRO A 102 -7.93 -1.33 4.30
C PRO A 102 -7.52 -1.03 2.85
N ARG A 103 -8.23 -1.60 1.87
CA ARG A 103 -8.04 -1.30 0.45
C ARG A 103 -8.41 0.13 0.08
N ILE A 104 -9.53 0.64 0.60
CA ILE A 104 -9.97 2.02 0.36
C ILE A 104 -9.02 3.01 1.03
N ILE A 105 -8.55 2.72 2.25
CA ILE A 105 -7.53 3.55 2.92
C ILE A 105 -6.25 3.58 2.08
N ARG A 106 -5.81 2.44 1.53
CA ARG A 106 -4.64 2.36 0.64
C ARG A 106 -4.85 3.09 -0.70
N GLU A 107 -6.07 3.10 -1.25
CA GLU A 107 -6.42 3.87 -2.45
C GLU A 107 -6.41 5.37 -2.17
N LEU A 108 -7.04 5.81 -1.08
CA LEU A 108 -7.03 7.22 -0.65
C LEU A 108 -5.59 7.70 -0.42
N ARG A 109 -4.78 6.91 0.30
CA ARG A 109 -3.35 7.18 0.49
C ARG A 109 -2.63 7.36 -0.85
N ARG A 110 -2.86 6.46 -1.83
CA ARG A 110 -2.26 6.55 -3.16
C ARG A 110 -2.68 7.82 -3.91
N SER A 111 -3.97 8.16 -3.91
CA SER A 111 -4.47 9.37 -4.57
C SER A 111 -3.89 10.64 -3.96
N ILE A 112 -3.76 10.69 -2.63
CA ILE A 112 -3.16 11.83 -1.93
C ILE A 112 -1.68 11.99 -2.30
N TYR A 113 -0.91 10.90 -2.32
CA TYR A 113 0.50 10.96 -2.72
C TYR A 113 0.69 11.29 -4.21
N ALA A 114 -0.18 10.81 -5.10
CA ALA A 114 -0.11 11.15 -6.52
C ALA A 114 -0.37 12.65 -6.76
N LEU A 115 -1.32 13.24 -6.02
CA LEU A 115 -1.61 14.68 -6.09
C LEU A 115 -0.47 15.54 -5.51
N ALA A 116 0.35 14.97 -4.63
CA ALA A 116 1.55 15.62 -4.09
C ALA A 116 2.69 15.74 -5.11
N ASP A 117 2.82 14.74 -5.97
CA ASP A 117 3.85 14.68 -7.02
C ASP A 117 3.56 15.65 -8.18
N GLU A 118 2.28 16.04 -8.38
CA GLU A 118 1.85 16.92 -9.47
C GLU A 118 1.83 18.42 -9.09
N GLY A 119 2.10 18.78 -7.82
CA GLY A 119 2.07 20.15 -7.32
C GLY A 119 3.40 20.91 -7.44
N ASP A 120 3.33 22.23 -7.64
CA ASP A 120 4.49 23.14 -7.69
C ASP A 120 5.25 23.12 -6.34
N PRO A 121 6.58 22.95 -6.28
CA PRO A 121 7.33 22.66 -5.04
C PRO A 121 7.31 23.75 -3.95
N ASN A 122 6.82 24.95 -4.29
CA ASN A 122 6.93 26.13 -3.43
C ASN A 122 5.74 26.35 -2.48
N ASP A 123 4.64 25.60 -2.61
CA ASP A 123 3.42 25.79 -1.79
C ASP A 123 2.94 24.52 -1.07
N SER A 124 3.66 23.39 -1.20
CA SER A 124 3.25 22.13 -0.58
C SER A 124 3.75 22.02 0.86
N LEU A 125 2.87 22.25 1.83
CA LEU A 125 3.15 22.01 3.24
C LEU A 125 2.85 20.53 3.55
N VAL A 126 3.89 19.74 3.77
CA VAL A 126 3.76 18.34 4.23
C VAL A 126 3.38 18.38 5.70
N VAL A 127 2.08 18.27 5.99
CA VAL A 127 1.58 18.21 7.37
C VAL A 127 1.28 16.77 7.71
N GLU A 128 2.02 16.24 8.69
CA GLU A 128 1.68 14.99 9.37
C GLU A 128 0.50 15.26 10.31
N ALA A 129 -0.71 15.37 9.74
CA ALA A 129 -1.94 15.58 10.49
C ALA A 129 -2.55 14.23 10.88
N SER A 130 -2.91 14.07 12.15
CA SER A 130 -3.92 13.08 12.49
C SER A 130 -5.24 13.50 11.83
N PHE A 131 -6.16 12.57 11.57
CA PHE A 131 -7.48 12.92 11.00
C PHE A 131 -8.22 14.02 11.79
N SER A 132 -7.93 14.15 13.09
CA SER A 132 -8.47 15.19 13.98
C SER A 132 -7.89 16.59 13.78
N ASP A 133 -6.71 16.73 13.16
CA ASP A 133 -6.07 18.03 12.92
C ASP A 133 -6.50 18.64 11.58
N LEU A 134 -7.23 17.87 10.76
CA LEU A 134 -7.68 18.24 9.43
C LEU A 134 -8.68 19.42 9.44
N GLU A 135 -9.47 19.52 10.50
CA GLU A 135 -10.45 20.61 10.70
C GLU A 135 -9.80 21.95 11.09
N ARG A 136 -8.51 21.94 11.45
CA ARG A 136 -7.76 23.14 11.88
C ARG A 136 -6.87 23.73 10.78
N LEU A 137 -6.85 23.11 9.60
CA LEU A 137 -6.04 23.59 8.49
C LEU A 137 -6.69 24.80 7.82
N PRO A 138 -5.91 25.82 7.42
CA PRO A 138 -6.44 26.99 6.74
C PRO A 138 -7.01 26.60 5.36
N GLU A 139 -8.20 27.10 5.04
CA GLU A 139 -8.82 26.88 3.73
C GLU A 139 -7.96 27.52 2.61
N GLY A 140 -7.72 26.76 1.54
CA GLY A 140 -7.04 27.26 0.32
C GLY A 140 -5.60 26.80 0.09
N GLN A 141 -5.03 25.94 0.94
CA GLN A 141 -3.68 25.39 0.75
C GLN A 141 -3.72 23.96 0.16
N HIS A 142 -2.85 23.68 -0.81
CA HIS A 142 -2.68 22.33 -1.38
C HIS A 142 -1.93 21.44 -0.38
N LEU A 143 -2.66 20.57 0.31
CA LEU A 143 -2.12 19.73 1.38
C LEU A 143 -1.83 18.29 0.91
N VAL A 144 -0.65 17.79 1.25
CA VAL A 144 -0.24 16.40 1.03
C VAL A 144 -0.38 15.63 2.34
N LEU A 145 -1.36 14.73 2.43
CA LEU A 145 -1.66 13.97 3.66
C LEU A 145 -0.80 12.71 3.80
N GLY A 146 0.16 12.73 4.72
CA GLY A 146 0.82 11.53 5.23
C GLY A 146 0.02 10.92 6.39
N ILE A 147 -0.71 9.83 6.16
CA ILE A 147 -1.49 9.17 7.23
C ILE A 147 -0.57 8.26 8.06
N GLY A 148 -0.04 8.81 9.17
CA GLY A 148 0.59 8.08 10.27
C GLY A 148 -0.36 7.93 11.46
N VAL A 149 -0.44 6.75 12.06
CA VAL A 149 -1.37 6.47 13.18
C VAL A 149 -0.77 6.90 14.53
N ALA A 150 -1.44 7.86 15.18
CA ALA A 150 -1.52 8.19 16.61
C ALA A 150 -0.27 8.64 17.40
N ASN A 151 -0.12 9.96 17.64
CA ASN A 151 -0.33 10.69 18.92
C ASN A 151 0.08 12.17 18.77
N ALA A 152 -0.87 13.02 18.39
CA ALA A 152 -0.67 14.46 18.15
C ALA A 152 -0.74 15.33 19.43
N SER A 153 -0.19 14.87 20.56
CA SER A 153 -0.22 15.62 21.82
C SER A 153 1.15 16.02 22.36
N LEU A 154 2.24 15.71 21.65
CA LEU A 154 3.62 15.95 22.12
C LEU A 154 4.58 16.45 21.03
N GLY A 155 4.14 17.29 20.08
CA GLY A 155 5.04 18.10 19.24
C GLY A 155 6.13 17.37 18.43
N HIS A 156 6.07 16.05 18.38
CA HIS A 156 6.96 15.16 17.65
C HIS A 156 6.04 14.18 16.95
N GLY A 157 5.71 14.47 15.70
CA GLY A 157 5.11 13.48 14.79
C GLY A 157 5.90 12.19 14.90
N HIS A 158 5.22 11.05 15.01
CA HIS A 158 5.89 9.80 15.29
C HIS A 158 6.82 9.45 14.12
N MET A 159 8.12 9.50 14.39
CA MET A 159 9.20 9.15 13.46
C MET A 159 8.87 7.88 12.68
N VAL A 160 8.83 7.98 11.34
CA VAL A 160 8.80 6.81 10.45
C VAL A 160 9.88 5.85 10.92
N LYS A 161 9.50 4.62 11.27
CA LYS A 161 10.47 3.63 11.73
C LYS A 161 11.22 3.04 10.54
N ALA A 162 12.51 2.75 10.73
CA ALA A 162 13.35 2.13 9.70
C ALA A 162 12.73 0.84 9.13
N GLU A 163 12.03 0.07 9.97
CA GLU A 163 11.32 -1.16 9.60
C GLU A 163 10.31 -0.98 8.46
N LEU A 164 9.76 0.23 8.29
CA LEU A 164 8.88 0.53 7.16
C LEU A 164 9.63 0.37 5.83
N LEU A 165 10.82 0.95 5.71
CA LEU A 165 11.63 0.92 4.48
C LEU A 165 12.08 -0.52 4.15
N TYR A 166 12.48 -1.28 5.17
CA TYR A 166 12.82 -2.71 5.01
C TYR A 166 11.65 -3.53 4.48
N ARG A 167 10.45 -3.33 5.03
CA ARG A 167 9.25 -4.04 4.57
C ARG A 167 8.87 -3.62 3.15
N ASP A 168 8.88 -2.33 2.87
CA ASP A 168 8.46 -1.79 1.58
C ASP A 168 9.36 -2.27 0.43
N VAL A 169 10.65 -2.49 0.67
CA VAL A 169 11.56 -3.10 -0.33
C VAL A 169 11.15 -4.54 -0.68
N VAL A 170 10.66 -5.31 0.29
CA VAL A 170 10.30 -6.72 0.11
C VAL A 170 8.90 -6.87 -0.49
N PHE A 171 7.93 -6.10 0.01
CA PHE A 171 6.52 -6.28 -0.35
C PHE A 171 6.04 -5.28 -1.40
N ASP A 172 6.69 -4.12 -1.51
CA ASP A 172 6.24 -3.01 -2.36
C ASP A 172 4.78 -2.61 -2.10
N ASP A 173 4.32 -2.77 -0.85
CA ASP A 173 2.93 -2.60 -0.43
C ASP A 173 2.71 -1.33 0.40
N GLU A 174 3.78 -0.64 0.79
CA GLU A 174 3.71 0.63 1.51
C GLU A 174 3.69 1.83 0.54
N HIS A 175 4.13 1.65 -0.71
CA HIS A 175 4.10 2.68 -1.76
C HIS A 175 4.71 4.00 -1.28
N VAL A 176 5.85 3.91 -0.58
CA VAL A 176 6.57 5.08 -0.11
C VAL A 176 7.06 5.87 -1.32
N ALA A 177 6.67 7.15 -1.41
CA ALA A 177 7.08 8.03 -2.49
C ALA A 177 8.61 8.19 -2.48
N PRO A 178 9.32 8.00 -3.63
CA PRO A 178 10.77 8.11 -3.69
C PRO A 178 11.31 9.44 -3.17
N LYS A 179 10.66 10.55 -3.53
CA LYS A 179 11.00 11.91 -3.07
C LYS A 179 10.96 12.01 -1.54
N LEU A 180 9.85 11.60 -0.94
CA LEU A 180 9.65 11.62 0.52
C LEU A 180 10.66 10.71 1.24
N ALA A 181 10.95 9.53 0.69
CA ALA A 181 11.95 8.63 1.25
C ALA A 181 13.35 9.26 1.27
N VAL A 182 13.75 9.90 0.17
CA VAL A 182 15.09 10.48 -0.01
C VAL A 182 15.27 11.79 0.74
N GLU A 183 14.26 12.67 0.73
CA GLU A 183 14.37 14.01 1.30
C GLU A 183 14.08 14.05 2.82
N GLU A 184 13.22 13.16 3.34
CA GLU A 184 12.82 13.19 4.76
C GLU A 184 13.23 11.93 5.55
N TYR A 185 12.88 10.75 5.06
CA TYR A 185 12.99 9.52 5.87
C TYR A 185 14.43 9.03 5.99
N LEU A 186 15.15 8.89 4.88
CA LEU A 186 16.54 8.44 4.90
C LEU A 186 17.46 9.39 5.71
N PRO A 187 17.40 10.73 5.53
CA PRO A 187 18.19 11.67 6.32
C PRO A 187 18.01 11.52 7.83
N SER A 188 16.76 11.41 8.28
CA SER A 188 16.42 11.29 9.71
C SER A 188 16.80 9.92 10.28
N LEU A 189 16.61 8.84 9.50
CA LEU A 189 16.79 7.47 9.99
C LEU A 189 18.22 6.94 9.90
N LEU A 190 19.02 7.39 8.93
CA LEU A 190 20.43 6.99 8.84
C LEU A 190 21.23 7.43 10.07
N ALA A 191 20.77 8.44 10.80
CA ALA A 191 21.37 8.89 12.06
C ALA A 191 21.37 7.82 13.16
N SER A 192 20.26 7.10 13.28
CA SER A 192 20.01 6.11 14.32
C SER A 192 20.24 4.67 13.85
N ASN A 193 20.54 4.47 12.56
CA ASN A 193 20.77 3.18 11.94
C ASN A 193 22.17 3.12 11.30
N SER A 194 23.19 3.03 12.15
CA SER A 194 24.60 2.93 11.72
C SER A 194 24.93 1.72 10.85
N GLY A 195 24.05 0.70 10.86
CA GLY A 195 24.14 -0.42 9.95
C GLY A 195 23.83 -0.07 8.50
N GLY A 196 23.19 1.07 8.23
CA GLY A 196 22.65 1.47 6.93
C GLY A 196 21.15 1.15 6.79
N LEU A 197 20.54 1.64 5.71
CA LEU A 197 19.14 1.41 5.33
C LEU A 197 19.07 0.93 3.87
N PRO A 198 17.97 0.29 3.44
CA PRO A 198 17.75 0.08 2.02
C PRO A 198 17.39 1.43 1.39
N MET A 199 18.11 1.80 0.34
CA MET A 199 18.04 3.12 -0.28
C MET A 199 17.84 3.02 -1.80
N TYR A 200 18.37 1.99 -2.45
CA TYR A 200 18.48 1.93 -3.91
C TYR A 200 17.11 1.85 -4.58
N LYS A 201 16.12 1.18 -3.98
CA LYS A 201 14.73 1.25 -4.45
C LYS A 201 14.27 2.70 -4.66
N TYR A 202 14.47 3.55 -3.66
CA TYR A 202 14.02 4.95 -3.69
C TYR A 202 14.91 5.81 -4.57
N LEU A 203 16.23 5.66 -4.43
CA LEU A 203 17.19 6.42 -5.23
C LEU A 203 17.05 6.16 -6.74
N SER A 204 16.75 4.92 -7.15
CA SER A 204 16.57 4.57 -8.56
C SER A 204 15.34 5.20 -9.23
N ALA A 205 14.39 5.68 -8.43
CA ALA A 205 13.15 6.32 -8.88
C ALA A 205 13.08 7.80 -8.47
N TYR A 206 14.16 8.35 -7.93
CA TYR A 206 14.24 9.73 -7.49
C TYR A 206 14.91 10.58 -8.58
N SER A 207 14.28 11.70 -8.92
CA SER A 207 14.71 12.59 -10.00
C SER A 207 15.44 13.85 -9.53
N GLY A 208 15.61 14.04 -8.22
CA GLY A 208 16.33 15.18 -7.65
C GLY A 208 17.78 14.85 -7.31
N GLU A 209 18.53 15.85 -6.87
CA GLU A 209 19.89 15.66 -6.39
C GLU A 209 19.91 15.07 -4.97
N VAL A 210 20.82 14.12 -4.72
CA VAL A 210 21.03 13.54 -3.39
C VAL A 210 22.04 14.40 -2.63
N LEU A 211 21.55 15.29 -1.77
CA LEU A 211 22.40 16.25 -1.06
C LEU A 211 22.83 15.79 0.34
N ASN A 212 22.21 14.73 0.88
CA ASN A 212 22.49 14.31 2.25
C ASN A 212 23.88 13.63 2.37
N PRO A 213 24.80 14.15 3.22
CA PRO A 213 26.16 13.61 3.29
C PRO A 213 26.25 12.15 3.73
N ARG A 214 25.31 11.67 4.57
CA ARG A 214 25.32 10.26 5.03
C ARG A 214 24.86 9.32 3.93
N MET A 215 23.90 9.75 3.12
CA MET A 215 23.47 9.00 1.94
C MET A 215 24.59 8.93 0.91
N LEU A 216 25.23 10.05 0.60
CA LEU A 216 26.39 10.10 -0.30
C LEU A 216 27.53 9.18 0.18
N LYS A 217 27.81 9.20 1.49
CA LYS A 217 28.80 8.30 2.10
C LYS A 217 28.43 6.82 1.92
N GLU A 218 27.19 6.43 2.21
CA GLU A 218 26.75 5.04 2.01
C GLU A 218 26.80 4.63 0.52
N ILE A 219 26.44 5.53 -0.40
CA ILE A 219 26.53 5.28 -1.85
C ILE A 219 28.00 5.04 -2.27
N ASP A 220 28.95 5.83 -1.76
CA ASP A 220 30.36 5.64 -2.08
C ASP A 220 30.97 4.42 -1.37
N GLU A 221 30.59 4.12 -0.13
CA GLU A 221 31.16 2.99 0.61
C GLU A 221 30.60 1.62 0.18
N LYS A 222 29.35 1.55 -0.30
CA LYS A 222 28.68 0.29 -0.67
C LYS A 222 28.77 0.03 -2.17
N LYS A 223 29.95 -0.40 -2.64
CA LYS A 223 30.18 -0.69 -4.07
C LYS A 223 29.84 -2.11 -4.49
N ASP A 224 29.90 -3.06 -3.57
CA ASP A 224 29.68 -4.50 -3.78
C ASP A 224 29.00 -5.15 -2.56
N LEU A 225 28.71 -6.46 -2.63
CA LEU A 225 28.10 -7.21 -1.53
C LEU A 225 29.00 -7.30 -0.28
N ASP A 226 30.32 -7.37 -0.44
CA ASP A 226 31.27 -7.49 0.68
C ASP A 226 31.34 -6.20 1.51
N ALA A 227 30.99 -5.06 0.93
CA ALA A 227 30.84 -3.80 1.62
C ALA A 227 29.72 -3.82 2.68
N PHE A 228 28.73 -4.72 2.57
CA PHE A 228 27.67 -4.92 3.57
C PHE A 228 28.10 -5.80 4.76
N LEU A 229 29.22 -6.50 4.64
CA LEU A 229 29.73 -7.44 5.64
C LEU A 229 30.72 -6.76 6.60
N ASN A 230 30.72 -7.20 7.86
CA ASN A 230 31.80 -6.85 8.78
C ASN A 230 32.98 -7.83 8.63
N ASN A 231 34.12 -7.54 9.28
CA ASN A 231 35.31 -8.39 9.17
C ASN A 231 35.09 -9.85 9.58
N SER A 232 34.24 -10.11 10.59
CA SER A 232 33.90 -11.46 11.02
C SER A 232 33.10 -12.20 9.96
N LEU A 233 32.14 -11.54 9.32
CA LEU A 233 31.32 -12.10 8.24
C LEU A 233 32.13 -12.32 6.97
N ARG A 234 33.08 -11.44 6.62
CA ARG A 234 33.99 -11.67 5.49
C ARG A 234 34.85 -12.92 5.68
N LYS A 235 35.37 -13.13 6.90
CA LYS A 235 36.08 -14.36 7.24
C LYS A 235 35.15 -15.59 7.16
N ALA A 236 33.94 -15.47 7.70
CA ALA A 236 32.95 -16.54 7.65
C ALA A 236 32.57 -16.90 6.19
N LYS A 237 32.41 -15.89 5.33
CA LYS A 237 32.18 -16.05 3.88
C LYS A 237 33.32 -16.81 3.22
N GLY A 238 34.58 -16.41 3.47
CA GLY A 238 35.75 -17.14 2.96
C GLY A 238 35.78 -18.61 3.40
N SER A 239 35.48 -18.89 4.67
CA SER A 239 35.38 -20.28 5.17
C SER A 239 34.21 -21.05 4.56
N TYR A 240 33.08 -20.38 4.32
CA TYR A 240 31.89 -20.98 3.73
C TYR A 240 32.12 -21.46 2.29
N HIS A 241 33.02 -20.78 1.58
CA HIS A 241 33.43 -21.08 0.20
C HIS A 241 34.72 -21.90 0.09
N HIS A 242 35.38 -22.24 1.20
CA HIS A 242 36.69 -22.90 1.18
C HIS A 242 36.67 -24.30 0.52
N SER A 243 35.53 -24.99 0.56
CA SER A 243 35.35 -26.30 -0.07
C SER A 243 35.21 -26.23 -1.60
N GLY A 244 35.10 -25.04 -2.19
CA GLY A 244 34.83 -24.84 -3.61
C GLY A 244 33.42 -25.23 -4.05
N ILE A 245 32.54 -25.57 -3.09
CA ILE A 245 31.14 -25.89 -3.34
C ILE A 245 30.42 -24.58 -3.61
N ARG A 246 29.77 -24.48 -4.79
CA ARG A 246 28.88 -23.35 -5.06
C ARG A 246 27.56 -23.55 -4.34
N HIS A 247 27.05 -22.48 -3.77
CA HIS A 247 25.78 -22.46 -3.06
C HIS A 247 24.71 -21.78 -3.92
N SER A 248 23.45 -21.95 -3.51
CA SER A 248 22.31 -21.24 -4.06
C SER A 248 21.35 -20.92 -2.93
N VAL A 249 20.44 -19.97 -3.16
CA VAL A 249 19.41 -19.60 -2.17
C VAL A 249 18.67 -20.84 -1.66
N GLN A 250 18.29 -21.75 -2.56
CA GLN A 250 17.56 -22.97 -2.23
C GLN A 250 18.41 -23.98 -1.47
N SER A 251 19.68 -24.17 -1.84
CA SER A 251 20.55 -25.11 -1.12
C SER A 251 20.82 -24.63 0.31
N VAL A 252 20.98 -23.33 0.51
CA VAL A 252 21.14 -22.74 1.84
C VAL A 252 19.88 -22.96 2.69
N ILE A 253 18.70 -22.69 2.13
CA ILE A 253 17.43 -22.91 2.84
C ILE A 253 17.25 -24.39 3.22
N ALA A 254 17.59 -25.30 2.31
CA ALA A 254 17.48 -26.74 2.56
C ALA A 254 18.44 -27.22 3.66
N ASN A 255 19.66 -26.67 3.70
CA ASN A 255 20.70 -27.10 4.64
C ASN A 255 20.56 -26.49 6.04
N GLU A 256 20.22 -25.20 6.11
CA GLU A 256 20.20 -24.43 7.36
C GLU A 256 18.80 -24.38 7.98
N GLY A 257 17.76 -24.69 7.21
CA GLY A 257 16.36 -24.56 7.60
C GLY A 257 15.79 -23.16 7.35
N PHE A 258 14.47 -23.11 7.16
CA PHE A 258 13.77 -21.90 6.72
C PHE A 258 13.93 -20.71 7.65
N GLU A 259 13.87 -20.91 8.97
CA GLU A 259 13.95 -19.80 9.93
C GLU A 259 15.34 -19.19 10.04
N GLU A 260 16.39 -19.95 9.76
CA GLU A 260 17.78 -19.57 10.05
C GLU A 260 18.61 -19.29 8.81
N ALA A 261 18.12 -19.67 7.62
CA ALA A 261 18.81 -19.52 6.35
C ALA A 261 19.31 -18.09 6.08
N PHE A 262 18.58 -17.05 6.52
CA PHE A 262 18.98 -15.65 6.32
C PHE A 262 20.37 -15.34 6.89
N LYS A 263 20.83 -16.05 7.92
CA LYS A 263 22.17 -15.88 8.53
C LYS A 263 23.30 -16.37 7.64
N LYS A 264 23.03 -17.30 6.73
CA LYS A 264 24.00 -17.82 5.74
C LYS A 264 23.80 -17.24 4.35
N LEU A 265 22.57 -16.85 3.99
CA LEU A 265 22.28 -16.20 2.70
C LEU A 265 23.07 -14.90 2.52
N VAL A 266 23.41 -14.19 3.60
CA VAL A 266 24.29 -13.00 3.55
C VAL A 266 25.73 -13.33 3.14
N LEU A 267 26.14 -14.60 3.11
CA LEU A 267 27.50 -15.04 2.75
C LEU A 267 27.61 -15.47 1.28
N LEU A 268 26.50 -15.49 0.53
CA LEU A 268 26.51 -15.87 -0.88
C LEU A 268 27.23 -14.82 -1.74
N GLU A 269 27.82 -15.29 -2.83
CA GLU A 269 28.32 -14.43 -3.91
C GLU A 269 27.16 -13.90 -4.77
N GLU A 270 27.40 -12.81 -5.50
CA GLU A 270 26.38 -12.18 -6.34
C GLU A 270 25.80 -13.17 -7.38
N ASP A 271 26.64 -14.02 -7.97
CA ASP A 271 26.22 -14.99 -8.98
C ASP A 271 25.54 -16.25 -8.42
N GLU A 272 25.54 -16.42 -7.09
CA GLU A 272 24.83 -17.48 -6.37
C GLU A 272 23.41 -17.07 -5.94
N ILE A 273 23.08 -15.78 -6.07
CA ILE A 273 21.82 -15.20 -5.61
C ILE A 273 20.84 -15.05 -6.80
N ASP A 274 19.86 -15.96 -6.86
CA ASP A 274 18.65 -15.72 -7.65
C ASP A 274 17.73 -14.74 -6.90
N LEU A 275 17.55 -13.54 -7.45
CA LEU A 275 16.74 -12.48 -6.84
C LEU A 275 15.27 -12.85 -6.65
N ASN A 276 14.68 -13.63 -7.55
CA ASN A 276 13.29 -14.05 -7.41
C ASN A 276 13.15 -15.02 -6.25
N LYS A 277 14.09 -15.95 -6.12
CA LYS A 277 14.11 -16.94 -5.03
C LYS A 277 14.39 -16.31 -3.68
N LEU A 278 15.32 -15.35 -3.64
CA LEU A 278 15.57 -14.57 -2.43
C LEU A 278 14.35 -13.75 -2.02
N LEU A 279 13.65 -13.11 -2.96
CA LEU A 279 12.43 -12.36 -2.69
C LEU A 279 11.29 -13.25 -2.18
N GLU A 280 11.08 -14.42 -2.81
CA GLU A 280 10.09 -15.42 -2.35
C GLU A 280 10.36 -15.82 -0.90
N TYR A 281 11.61 -16.12 -0.56
CA TYR A 281 12.04 -16.46 0.79
C TYR A 281 11.79 -15.31 1.78
N LEU A 282 12.25 -14.08 1.47
CA LEU A 282 12.08 -12.91 2.35
C LEU A 282 10.60 -12.61 2.61
N ARG A 283 9.76 -12.71 1.57
CA ARG A 283 8.32 -12.51 1.70
C ARG A 283 7.69 -13.57 2.60
N ALA A 284 8.02 -14.84 2.40
CA ALA A 284 7.49 -15.92 3.22
C ALA A 284 7.90 -15.73 4.69
N LEU A 285 9.18 -15.46 4.96
CA LEU A 285 9.73 -15.29 6.30
C LEU A 285 9.08 -14.12 7.07
N ILE A 286 8.91 -12.97 6.41
CA ILE A 286 8.34 -11.76 7.04
C ILE A 286 6.81 -11.82 7.14
N THR A 287 6.14 -12.59 6.27
CA THR A 287 4.69 -12.80 6.35
C THR A 287 4.31 -13.60 7.59
N ASP A 288 5.14 -14.58 7.95
CA ASP A 288 4.91 -15.43 9.11
C ASP A 288 5.08 -14.66 10.43
N ASP A 289 6.13 -13.85 10.55
CA ASP A 289 6.31 -12.90 11.66
C ASP A 289 6.73 -11.51 11.18
N ARG A 290 5.78 -10.56 11.19
CA ARG A 290 6.06 -9.16 10.82
C ARG A 290 7.09 -8.51 11.75
N LYS A 291 7.21 -8.98 13.00
CA LYS A 291 8.14 -8.40 13.98
C LYS A 291 9.57 -8.88 13.81
N ILE A 292 9.82 -9.93 13.03
CA ILE A 292 11.16 -10.53 12.83
C ILE A 292 12.21 -9.53 12.32
N ILE A 293 11.79 -8.47 11.62
CA ILE A 293 12.69 -7.41 11.17
C ILE A 293 13.26 -6.63 12.37
N HIS A 294 12.50 -6.49 13.46
CA HIS A 294 12.92 -5.73 14.64
C HIS A 294 14.06 -6.46 15.35
N GLY A 295 15.18 -5.75 15.57
CA GLY A 295 16.34 -6.30 16.27
C GLY A 295 17.17 -7.33 15.49
N ASN A 296 16.76 -7.74 14.30
CA ASN A 296 17.47 -8.74 13.50
C ASN A 296 18.42 -8.09 12.48
N SER A 297 19.67 -7.93 12.87
CA SER A 297 20.68 -7.21 12.08
C SER A 297 21.06 -7.94 10.80
N GLU A 298 21.13 -9.27 10.83
CA GLU A 298 21.42 -10.14 9.69
C GLU A 298 20.30 -10.10 8.66
N LEU A 299 19.05 -10.19 9.09
CA LEU A 299 17.91 -10.08 8.18
C LEU A 299 17.85 -8.69 7.54
N LYS A 300 18.02 -7.62 8.32
CA LYS A 300 18.13 -6.25 7.80
C LYS A 300 19.27 -6.12 6.78
N ARG A 301 20.42 -6.78 7.02
CA ARG A 301 21.53 -6.81 6.07
C ARG A 301 21.16 -7.53 4.78
N LEU A 302 20.53 -8.69 4.86
CA LEU A 302 20.09 -9.45 3.69
C LEU A 302 19.10 -8.65 2.83
N ILE A 303 18.15 -7.94 3.46
CA ILE A 303 17.20 -7.07 2.74
C ILE A 303 17.93 -5.94 2.01
N ARG A 304 18.96 -5.33 2.63
CA ARG A 304 19.78 -4.29 1.97
C ARG A 304 20.62 -4.82 0.82
N MET A 305 21.15 -6.03 0.95
CA MET A 305 21.85 -6.69 -0.16
C MET A 305 20.89 -6.97 -1.32
N TYR A 306 19.66 -7.43 -1.02
CA TYR A 306 18.62 -7.60 -2.05
C TYR A 306 18.24 -6.28 -2.72
N ASP A 307 18.01 -5.21 -1.94
CA ASP A 307 17.74 -3.86 -2.44
C ASP A 307 18.85 -3.39 -3.40
N PHE A 308 20.09 -3.51 -2.97
CA PHE A 308 21.28 -3.19 -3.76
C PHE A 308 21.32 -3.96 -5.08
N LEU A 309 21.25 -5.29 -5.04
CA LEU A 309 21.34 -6.11 -6.26
C LEU A 309 20.21 -5.84 -7.25
N LYS A 310 19.02 -5.54 -6.75
CA LYS A 310 17.85 -5.31 -7.59
C LYS A 310 17.83 -3.93 -8.23
N TYR A 311 18.19 -2.88 -7.49
CA TYR A 311 17.92 -1.50 -7.89
C TYR A 311 19.17 -0.69 -8.25
N LYS A 312 20.38 -1.14 -7.86
CA LYS A 312 21.61 -0.38 -8.12
C LYS A 312 21.83 -0.07 -9.60
N LYS A 313 21.64 -1.05 -10.49
CA LYS A 313 21.81 -0.81 -11.94
C LYS A 313 20.88 0.29 -12.46
N ALA A 314 19.63 0.32 -11.99
CA ALA A 314 18.68 1.35 -12.37
C ALA A 314 19.09 2.74 -11.82
N PHE A 315 19.59 2.77 -10.58
CA PHE A 315 20.16 3.99 -9.98
C PHE A 315 21.41 4.50 -10.73
N ASP A 316 22.34 3.63 -11.10
CA ASP A 316 23.54 4.04 -11.83
C ASP A 316 23.18 4.61 -13.22
N ILE A 317 22.15 4.06 -13.88
CA ILE A 317 21.63 4.59 -15.16
C ILE A 317 20.95 5.95 -14.96
N SER A 318 20.11 6.10 -13.92
CA SER A 318 19.45 7.38 -13.66
C SER A 318 20.45 8.47 -13.29
N ALA A 319 21.51 8.14 -12.57
CA ALA A 319 22.57 9.07 -12.18
C ALA A 319 23.52 9.47 -13.33
N THR A 320 23.54 8.74 -14.44
CA THR A 320 24.39 9.02 -15.61
C THR A 320 23.62 9.59 -16.80
N SER A 321 22.30 9.76 -16.67
CA SER A 321 21.42 10.29 -17.73
C SER A 321 21.26 11.82 -17.70
N GLU A 322 22.13 12.53 -16.97
CA GLU A 322 22.25 13.99 -16.96
C GLU A 322 23.36 14.50 -17.91
#